data_AF-A0A935HPJ7-F1
#
_entry.id   AF-A0A935HPJ7-F1
#
_cell.length_a   1.000
_cell.length_b   1.000
_cell.length_c   1.000
_cell.angle_alpha   90.00
_cell.angle_beta   90.00
_cell.angle_gamma   90.00
#
_symmetry.space_group_name_H-M   'P 1'
#
loop_
_entity.id
_entity.type
_entity.pdbx_description
1 polymer ?
#
loop_
_entity_poly.entity_id
_entity_poly.type
_entity_poly.pdbx_seq_one_letter_code
_entity_poly.pdbx_strand_id
1 'polypeptide(L)'
;MIRSRASISVSNNIAEGFDRGSNKDFRRFLRIARSSCNEVRSMVILGQRFGYFTPQEVIEIRGHCIHLNATIFNLMKAMREDHLKSIAPWLIPLGYWVGYL
;
A
#
# COMPACT_ATOMS: atom_id res chain seq x y z
N MET A 1 2.90 19.63 -11.59
CA MET A 1 4.13 19.34 -10.82
C MET A 1 3.89 18.38 -9.63
N ILE A 2 2.91 18.66 -8.76
CA ILE A 2 2.61 17.82 -7.57
C ILE A 2 2.09 16.42 -7.94
N ARG A 3 1.16 16.33 -8.90
CA ARG A 3 0.60 15.03 -9.38
C ARG A 3 1.71 14.07 -9.81
N SER A 4 2.63 14.53 -10.63
CA SER A 4 3.70 13.71 -11.22
C SER A 4 4.66 13.16 -10.17
N ARG A 5 5.10 13.99 -9.20
CA ARG A 5 6.04 13.55 -8.16
C ARG A 5 5.44 12.51 -7.22
N ALA A 6 4.19 12.70 -6.81
CA ALA A 6 3.54 11.77 -5.91
C ALA A 6 3.15 10.46 -6.62
N SER A 7 2.69 10.51 -7.86
CA SER A 7 2.46 9.29 -8.67
C SER A 7 3.75 8.49 -8.87
N ILE A 8 4.87 9.15 -9.16
CA ILE A 8 6.18 8.49 -9.26
C ILE A 8 6.59 7.88 -7.90
N SER A 9 6.38 8.60 -6.79
CA SER A 9 6.67 8.08 -5.44
C SER A 9 5.87 6.81 -5.13
N VAL A 10 4.59 6.76 -5.48
CA VAL A 10 3.74 5.57 -5.29
C VAL A 10 4.32 4.38 -6.04
N SER A 11 4.61 4.54 -7.34
CA SER A 11 5.17 3.46 -8.16
C SER A 11 6.55 3.01 -7.67
N ASN A 12 7.43 3.96 -7.33
CA ASN A 12 8.79 3.65 -6.85
C ASN A 12 8.75 2.88 -5.52
N ASN A 13 7.91 3.28 -4.56
CA ASN A 13 7.78 2.56 -3.30
C ASN A 13 7.24 1.14 -3.52
N ILE A 14 6.28 0.94 -4.43
CA ILE A 14 5.79 -0.41 -4.75
C ILE A 14 6.91 -1.28 -5.33
N ALA A 15 7.65 -0.77 -6.32
CA ALA A 15 8.74 -1.49 -6.97
C ALA A 15 9.89 -1.81 -5.99
N GLU A 16 10.33 -0.81 -5.22
CA GLU A 16 11.39 -0.98 -4.23
C GLU A 16 10.98 -1.98 -3.15
N GLY A 17 9.74 -1.90 -2.67
CA GLY A 17 9.23 -2.83 -1.69
C GLY A 17 9.16 -4.27 -2.18
N PHE A 18 8.80 -4.46 -3.45
CA PHE A 18 8.75 -5.79 -4.08
C PHE A 18 10.14 -6.42 -4.15
N ASP A 19 11.18 -5.64 -4.45
CA ASP A 19 12.56 -6.10 -4.56
C ASP A 19 13.20 -6.49 -3.20
N ARG A 20 12.64 -6.05 -2.06
CA ARG A 20 13.18 -6.37 -0.72
C ARG A 20 13.03 -7.84 -0.29
N GLY A 21 12.29 -8.66 -1.04
CA GLY A 21 12.24 -10.12 -0.86
C GLY A 21 11.49 -10.64 0.38
N SER A 22 11.03 -9.78 1.29
CA SER A 22 10.23 -10.17 2.46
C SER A 22 8.84 -9.52 2.45
N ASN A 23 7.81 -10.28 2.84
CA ASN A 23 6.45 -9.75 2.98
C ASN A 23 6.38 -8.60 3.99
N LYS A 24 7.21 -8.64 5.04
CA LYS A 24 7.27 -7.58 6.06
C LYS A 24 7.75 -6.26 5.47
N ASP A 25 8.83 -6.30 4.69
CA ASP A 25 9.41 -5.11 4.07
C ASP A 25 8.53 -4.61 2.94
N PHE A 26 8.01 -5.50 2.08
CA PHE A 26 7.11 -5.09 1.02
C PHE A 26 5.88 -4.36 1.59
N ARG A 27 5.28 -4.86 2.68
CA ARG A 27 4.18 -4.16 3.37
C ARG A 27 4.56 -2.80 3.95
N ARG A 28 5.82 -2.61 4.37
CA ARG A 28 6.32 -1.31 4.85
C ARG A 28 6.31 -0.31 3.71
N PHE A 29 6.84 -0.69 2.56
CA PHE A 29 6.86 0.13 1.36
C PHE A 29 5.45 0.41 0.81
N LEU A 30 4.55 -0.58 0.83
CA LEU A 30 3.14 -0.37 0.47
C LEU A 30 2.45 0.65 1.39
N ARG A 31 2.80 0.73 2.68
CA ARG A 31 2.31 1.81 3.56
C ARG A 31 2.81 3.18 3.14
N ILE A 32 4.07 3.30 2.72
CA ILE A 32 4.64 4.56 2.24
C ILE A 32 3.93 5.00 0.96
N ALA A 33 3.73 4.06 0.02
CA ALA A 33 2.97 4.31 -1.21
C ALA A 33 1.56 4.86 -0.93
N ARG A 34 0.83 4.28 0.04
CA ARG A 34 -0.49 4.81 0.48
C ARG A 34 -0.40 6.23 1.04
N SER A 35 0.66 6.53 1.81
CA SER A 35 0.87 7.86 2.37
C SER A 35 1.05 8.91 1.27
N SER A 36 1.90 8.63 0.27
CA SER A 36 2.06 9.51 -0.90
C SER A 36 0.74 9.73 -1.65
N CYS A 37 -0.10 8.70 -1.76
CA CYS A 37 -1.43 8.81 -2.36
C CYS A 37 -2.38 9.71 -1.54
N ASN A 38 -2.32 9.65 -0.21
CA ASN A 38 -3.11 10.52 0.67
C ASN A 38 -2.64 11.98 0.64
N GLU A 39 -1.34 12.22 0.49
CA GLU A 39 -0.81 13.58 0.30
C GLU A 39 -1.39 14.24 -0.96
N VAL A 40 -1.49 13.50 -2.08
CA VAL A 40 -2.15 14.00 -3.30
C VAL A 40 -3.59 14.40 -3.03
N ARG A 41 -4.35 13.58 -2.30
CA ARG A 41 -5.75 13.89 -1.96
C ARG A 41 -5.86 15.19 -1.18
N SER A 42 -4.99 15.38 -0.18
CA SER A 42 -4.96 16.61 0.63
C SER A 42 -4.54 17.83 -0.20
N MET A 43 -3.50 17.70 -1.03
CA MET A 43 -2.99 18.79 -1.86
C MET A 43 -3.97 19.22 -2.95
N VAL A 44 -4.74 18.30 -3.52
CA VAL A 44 -5.75 18.63 -4.53
C VAL A 44 -6.94 19.39 -3.94
N ILE A 45 -7.36 19.04 -2.71
CA ILE A 45 -8.38 19.81 -1.97
C ILE A 45 -7.88 21.23 -1.71
N LEU A 46 -6.64 21.38 -1.28
CA LEU A 46 -6.04 22.70 -1.07
C LEU A 46 -5.88 23.46 -2.39
N GLY A 47 -5.44 22.79 -3.45
CA GLY A 47 -5.28 23.38 -4.78
C GLY A 47 -6.60 23.88 -5.36
N GLN A 48 -7.72 23.20 -5.07
CA GLN A 48 -9.05 23.69 -5.44
C GLN A 48 -9.35 25.06 -4.82
N ARG A 49 -9.01 25.26 -3.54
CA ARG A 49 -9.24 26.53 -2.85
C ARG A 49 -8.43 27.67 -3.45
N PHE A 50 -7.28 27.35 -4.03
CA PHE A 50 -6.44 28.31 -4.75
C PHE A 50 -6.77 28.44 -6.24
N GLY A 51 -7.83 27.77 -6.72
CA GLY A 51 -8.25 27.83 -8.13
C GLY A 51 -7.37 27.05 -9.09
N TYR A 52 -6.47 26.18 -8.61
CA TYR A 52 -5.62 25.34 -9.46
C TYR A 52 -6.34 24.12 -10.05
N PHE A 53 -7.49 23.74 -9.49
CA PHE A 53 -8.29 22.61 -9.94
C PHE A 53 -9.77 22.97 -9.93
N THR A 54 -10.47 22.53 -10.97
CA THR A 54 -11.93 22.55 -11.03
C THR A 54 -12.54 21.54 -10.04
N PRO A 55 -13.80 21.69 -9.62
CA PRO A 55 -14.48 20.71 -8.79
C PRO A 55 -14.47 19.29 -9.39
N GLN A 56 -14.61 19.19 -10.71
CA GLN A 56 -14.62 17.93 -11.44
C GLN A 56 -13.25 17.24 -11.39
N GLU A 57 -12.16 17.96 -11.64
CA GLU A 57 -10.81 17.41 -11.54
C GLU A 57 -10.50 16.92 -10.11
N VAL A 58 -10.98 17.63 -9.09
CA VAL A 58 -10.81 17.22 -7.69
C VAL A 58 -11.53 15.92 -7.41
N ILE A 59 -12.76 15.75 -7.91
CA ILE A 59 -13.53 14.51 -7.77
C ILE A 59 -12.80 13.35 -8.43
N GLU A 60 -12.34 13.52 -9.67
CA GLU A 60 -11.64 12.49 -10.44
C GLU A 60 -10.33 12.05 -9.78
N ILE A 61 -9.48 13.03 -9.41
CA ILE A 61 -8.19 12.72 -8.78
C ILE A 61 -8.39 12.01 -7.45
N ARG A 62 -9.34 12.48 -6.63
CA ARG A 62 -9.66 11.83 -5.34
C ARG A 62 -10.21 10.43 -5.56
N GLY A 63 -11.04 10.22 -6.58
CA GLY A 63 -11.56 8.91 -6.96
C GLY A 63 -10.44 7.92 -7.27
N HIS A 64 -9.49 8.32 -8.13
CA HIS A 64 -8.31 7.50 -8.43
C HIS A 64 -7.47 7.20 -7.19
N CYS A 65 -7.25 8.18 -6.32
CA CYS A 65 -6.48 7.98 -5.09
C CYS A 65 -7.17 7.03 -4.10
N ILE A 66 -8.50 7.11 -4.00
CA ILE A 66 -9.29 6.20 -3.15
C ILE A 66 -9.21 4.77 -3.69
N HIS A 67 -9.42 4.59 -4.99
CA HIS A 67 -9.35 3.29 -5.63
C HIS A 67 -7.96 2.66 -5.47
N LEU A 68 -6.89 3.41 -5.75
CA LEU A 68 -5.52 2.95 -5.60
C LEU A 68 -5.19 2.53 -4.16
N ASN A 69 -5.63 3.34 -3.18
CA ASN A 69 -5.50 2.97 -1.78
C ASN A 69 -6.29 1.68 -1.47
N ALA A 70 -7.51 1.50 -1.95
CA ALA A 70 -8.26 0.27 -1.72
C ALA A 70 -7.51 -0.95 -2.28
N THR A 71 -6.99 -0.86 -3.50
CA THR A 71 -6.19 -1.91 -4.14
C THR A 71 -4.94 -2.26 -3.34
N ILE A 72 -4.14 -1.26 -2.92
CA ILE A 72 -2.94 -1.49 -2.09
C ILE A 72 -3.32 -2.12 -0.74
N PHE A 73 -4.44 -1.69 -0.13
CA PHE A 73 -4.90 -2.27 1.13
C PHE A 73 -5.24 -3.75 0.98
N ASN A 74 -5.95 -4.11 -0.09
CA ASN A 74 -6.34 -5.48 -0.37
C ASN A 74 -5.11 -6.37 -0.65
N LEU A 75 -4.13 -5.86 -1.40
CA LEU A 75 -2.83 -6.53 -1.57
C LEU A 75 -2.15 -6.78 -0.22
N MET A 76 -2.06 -5.76 0.63
CA MET A 76 -1.56 -5.91 2.00
C MET A 76 -2.43 -6.87 2.83
N LYS A 77 -3.72 -7.05 2.56
CA LYS A 77 -4.53 -8.04 3.29
C LYS A 77 -4.18 -9.46 2.82
N ALA A 78 -4.10 -9.69 1.52
CA ALA A 78 -3.75 -10.98 0.93
C ALA A 78 -2.39 -11.49 1.44
N MET A 79 -1.39 -10.61 1.54
CA MET A 79 -0.05 -10.96 2.08
C MET A 79 -0.02 -11.29 3.59
N ARG A 80 -1.15 -11.13 4.30
CA ARG A 80 -1.25 -11.40 5.75
C ARG A 80 -1.73 -12.82 6.01
N GLU A 81 -2.37 -13.43 5.03
CA GLU A 81 -2.77 -14.83 5.04
C GLU A 81 -1.54 -15.65 4.65
N ASP A 82 -0.70 -15.99 5.63
CA ASP A 82 0.21 -17.13 5.54
C ASP A 82 -0.68 -18.34 5.24
N HIS A 83 -0.75 -18.75 3.97
CA HIS A 83 -1.53 -19.89 3.52
C HIS A 83 -1.33 -21.10 4.46
N LEU A 84 -0.10 -21.32 4.97
CA LEU A 84 0.24 -22.42 5.88
C LEU A 84 -0.51 -22.44 7.23
N LYS A 85 -0.94 -21.31 7.79
CA LYS A 85 -1.64 -21.28 9.10
C LYS A 85 -3.13 -21.58 8.98
N SER A 86 -3.74 -21.38 7.80
CA SER A 86 -5.16 -21.64 7.59
C SER A 86 -5.46 -23.07 7.13
N ILE A 87 -4.52 -23.72 6.44
CA ILE A 87 -4.70 -25.10 5.92
C ILE A 87 -4.24 -26.19 6.89
N ALA A 88 -3.38 -25.89 7.87
CA ALA A 88 -2.94 -26.90 8.83
C ALA A 88 -2.53 -26.33 10.21
N PRO A 89 -3.49 -25.84 11.02
CA PRO A 89 -3.23 -25.41 12.41
C PRO A 89 -2.52 -26.48 13.26
N TRP A 90 -2.70 -27.76 12.91
CA TRP A 90 -2.11 -28.93 13.56
C TRP A 90 -0.63 -29.19 13.24
N LEU A 91 0.02 -28.41 12.36
CA LEU A 91 1.47 -28.52 12.12
C LEU A 91 2.31 -27.71 13.12
N ILE A 92 1.71 -26.76 13.83
CA ILE A 92 2.37 -25.92 14.84
C ILE A 92 2.92 -26.75 16.03
N PRO A 93 2.25 -27.81 16.51
CA PRO A 93 2.78 -28.68 17.58
C PRO A 93 3.97 -29.58 17.16
N LEU A 94 4.19 -29.83 15.86
CA LEU A 94 5.26 -30.73 15.39
C LEU A 94 6.65 -30.05 15.35
N GLY A 95 6.71 -28.72 15.31
CA GLY A 95 7.97 -27.95 15.33
C GLY A 95 8.66 -27.86 16.69
N TYR A 96 8.02 -28.32 17.78
CA TYR A 96 8.59 -28.30 19.13
C TYR A 96 9.49 -29.51 19.45
N TRP A 97 9.60 -30.50 18.54
CA TRP A 97 10.35 -31.73 18.77
C TRP A 97 11.76 -31.78 18.14
N VAL A 98 12.19 -30.77 17.39
CA VAL A 98 13.55 -30.71 16.77
C VAL A 98 14.47 -29.71 17.49
N GLY A 99 14.14 -29.35 18.73
CA GLY A 99 14.83 -28.29 19.50
C GLY A 99 15.53 -28.75 20.78
N TYR A 100 16.07 -29.98 20.82
CA TYR A 100 17.02 -30.40 21.87
C TYR A 100 18.26 -31.05 21.23
N LEU A 101 19.18 -30.20 20.80
CA LEU A 101 20.63 -30.35 20.98
C LEU A 101 21.13 -29.07 21.65
#